data_AF-A0A835YI04-F1
#
_entry.id   AF-A0A835YI04-F1
#
_cell.length_a   1.000
_cell.length_b   1.000
_cell.length_c   1.000
_cell.angle_alpha   90.00
_cell.angle_beta   90.00
_cell.angle_gamma   90.00
#
_symmetry.space_group_name_H-M   'P 1'
#
loop_
_entity.id
_entity.type
_entity.pdbx_description
1 polymer ?
#
loop_
_entity_poly.entity_id
_entity_poly.type
_entity_poly.pdbx_seq_one_letter_code
_entity_poly.pdbx_strand_id
1 'polypeptide(L)'
;MSRRGVTLAWPALAAAAREASSCTAGARACLGALNASSQSYPTSSTSSPAPLPPSTCPPLLRPPTPLLPNPSTASPLARLPSTPARLHGRCFSADAGPPSGPPSGPPGGPGAGEARMSLGEALNRLVDAAVEKVEAGDMGEAISLLKEGLATFEPMFPNSPELGELHNQVSLLLLFQGSAEEAAGHAQTSLDTTRHHFGSSSVLTAHRLLRLGVAKFAGGKMAEAAGLLREAYGLLGGDEGGAAAPPAGASAADAGSRAEAGFFLDLTALAHVREASGVEALGPSIRGHLRGIKEAYGADSMILSLALSQHSRLVHGGLESADFLVGEALLKQHLGLLTEALGADAEDVAVTRYKLATYYYANDLLPDAAGAVRQAATSLRARHSDDHDLLVLCRHRLGMVCAAQGDHRSAKQLLGASRQHFLEGAGAGAEGGGGAAGGQSMLAKEADIGLAMAKFRAVDPVRESRERRTELQAAALEEMRGHIEQLSQAIGGSHMLVHGATRYYGQLSKLVR
;
A
#
# COMPACT_ATOMS: atom_id res chain seq x y z
N MET A 1 20.36 25.49 -24.17
CA MET A 1 20.81 25.55 -22.76
C MET A 1 19.58 25.96 -21.96
N SER A 2 18.96 25.19 -21.06
CA SER A 2 19.42 24.14 -20.15
C SER A 2 18.40 22.99 -20.13
N ARG A 3 18.89 21.75 -20.26
CA ARG A 3 18.13 20.51 -20.12
C ARG A 3 18.08 20.15 -18.63
N ARG A 4 16.89 20.07 -18.04
CA ARG A 4 16.64 19.28 -16.82
C ARG A 4 15.27 18.61 -16.96
N GLY A 5 15.27 17.48 -17.66
CA GLY A 5 14.15 16.54 -17.65
C GLY A 5 14.24 15.71 -16.37
N VAL A 6 13.21 15.81 -15.54
CA VAL A 6 13.13 15.16 -14.24
C VAL A 6 12.48 13.78 -14.45
N THR A 7 13.32 12.74 -14.46
CA THR A 7 12.96 11.32 -14.45
C THR A 7 12.55 10.90 -13.03
N LEU A 8 11.25 10.88 -12.71
CA LEU A 8 10.77 10.53 -11.35
C LEU A 8 9.54 9.59 -11.32
N ALA A 9 9.46 8.60 -12.22
CA ALA A 9 8.40 7.57 -12.16
C ALA A 9 8.88 6.21 -11.61
N TRP A 10 10.19 5.93 -11.62
CA TRP A 10 10.69 4.57 -11.33
C TRP A 10 10.82 4.16 -9.85
N PRO A 11 10.97 5.06 -8.85
CA PRO A 11 11.03 4.60 -7.46
C PRO A 11 9.78 3.80 -7.07
N ALA A 12 8.58 4.20 -7.51
CA ALA A 12 7.30 3.57 -7.19
C ALA A 12 7.10 2.18 -7.84
N LEU A 13 7.60 1.97 -9.07
CA LEU A 13 7.53 0.69 -9.77
C LEU A 13 8.64 -0.29 -9.33
N ALA A 14 9.83 0.22 -9.00
CA ALA A 14 10.93 -0.58 -8.47
C ALA A 14 10.75 -0.94 -6.98
N ALA A 15 9.94 -0.20 -6.21
CA ALA A 15 9.56 -0.57 -4.86
C ALA A 15 8.57 -1.75 -4.85
N ALA A 16 7.56 -1.71 -5.74
CA ALA A 16 6.62 -2.83 -5.91
C ALA A 16 7.31 -4.15 -6.34
N ALA A 17 8.43 -4.08 -7.06
CA ALA A 17 9.24 -5.26 -7.41
C ALA A 17 10.25 -5.68 -6.31
N ARG A 18 10.64 -4.77 -5.40
CA ARG A 18 11.61 -5.05 -4.32
C ARG A 18 10.94 -5.56 -3.04
N GLU A 19 9.74 -5.09 -2.71
CA GLU A 19 9.02 -5.51 -1.50
C GLU A 19 8.54 -6.97 -1.56
N ALA A 20 8.28 -7.51 -2.76
CA ALA A 20 7.97 -8.92 -2.96
C ALA A 20 9.15 -9.87 -2.64
N SER A 21 10.39 -9.38 -2.66
CA SER A 21 11.59 -10.20 -2.38
C SER A 21 12.01 -10.19 -0.89
N SER A 22 11.61 -9.18 -0.10
CA SER A 22 12.00 -9.10 1.31
C SER A 22 11.13 -9.92 2.27
N CYS A 23 9.95 -10.37 1.83
CA CYS A 23 9.01 -11.10 2.70
C CYS A 23 9.04 -12.64 2.53
N THR A 24 9.75 -13.17 1.53
CA THR A 24 9.91 -14.63 1.35
C THR A 24 10.85 -15.30 2.36
N ALA A 25 11.56 -14.54 3.21
CA ALA A 25 12.44 -15.10 4.24
C ALA A 25 11.72 -15.43 5.57
N GLY A 26 10.47 -14.97 5.79
CA GLY A 26 9.75 -15.14 7.06
C GLY A 26 8.77 -16.32 7.13
N ALA A 27 8.35 -16.87 5.99
CA ALA A 27 7.24 -17.85 5.94
C ALA A 27 7.70 -19.32 5.89
N ARG A 28 8.83 -19.67 6.54
CA ARG A 28 9.35 -21.05 6.56
C ARG A 28 9.40 -21.72 7.93
N ALA A 29 8.77 -21.12 8.95
CA ALA A 29 8.76 -21.66 10.30
C ALA A 29 7.35 -21.70 10.90
N CYS A 30 6.38 -22.30 10.21
CA CYS A 30 5.11 -22.78 10.77
C CYS A 30 4.31 -23.48 9.66
N LEU A 31 4.64 -24.74 9.34
CA LEU A 31 3.76 -25.73 8.67
C LEU A 31 4.59 -27.00 8.45
N GLY A 32 4.68 -27.81 9.50
CA GLY A 32 5.43 -29.05 9.49
C GLY A 32 4.82 -30.04 10.46
N ALA A 33 3.64 -30.56 10.11
CA ALA A 33 3.15 -31.89 10.43
C ALA A 33 1.65 -31.91 10.17
N LEU A 34 1.23 -32.64 9.15
CA LEU A 34 0.01 -33.45 9.12
C LEU A 34 -0.03 -34.07 7.72
N ASN A 35 0.46 -35.31 7.62
CA ASN A 35 0.19 -36.14 6.46
C ASN A 35 -0.41 -37.46 6.93
N ALA A 36 -1.40 -37.90 6.14
CA ALA A 36 -2.38 -38.92 6.42
C ALA A 36 -1.80 -40.35 6.44
N SER A 37 -2.47 -41.24 7.18
CA SER A 37 -2.52 -42.67 6.88
C SER A 37 -3.89 -43.24 7.24
N SER A 38 -4.61 -43.66 6.20
CA SER A 38 -5.79 -44.52 6.25
C SER A 38 -5.40 -45.99 6.48
N GLN A 39 -6.13 -46.73 7.33
CA GLN A 39 -6.69 -48.07 7.03
C GLN A 39 -7.32 -48.76 8.27
N SER A 40 -8.59 -49.16 8.11
CA SER A 40 -9.33 -50.34 8.62
C SER A 40 -9.06 -50.97 10.01
N TYR A 41 -10.16 -51.04 10.79
CA TYR A 41 -10.55 -51.92 11.92
C TYR A 41 -10.13 -53.42 11.82
N PRO A 42 -10.02 -54.22 12.94
CA PRO A 42 -11.10 -54.39 13.93
C PRO A 42 -10.78 -54.69 15.43
N THR A 43 -11.81 -54.46 16.24
CA THR A 43 -12.31 -55.13 17.47
C THR A 43 -11.44 -55.44 18.70
N SER A 44 -12.00 -55.00 19.83
CA SER A 44 -12.14 -55.61 21.17
C SER A 44 -11.01 -55.60 22.22
N SER A 45 -11.39 -54.98 23.35
CA SER A 45 -11.30 -55.43 24.75
C SER A 45 -10.04 -55.20 25.60
N THR A 46 -10.28 -54.35 26.63
CA THR A 46 -9.97 -54.52 28.06
C THR A 46 -8.55 -54.34 28.62
N SER A 47 -8.53 -53.60 29.73
CA SER A 47 -7.61 -53.62 30.88
C SER A 47 -6.46 -52.61 30.94
N SER A 48 -6.61 -51.68 31.89
CA SER A 48 -5.56 -50.99 32.66
C SER A 48 -5.14 -51.87 33.87
N PRO A 49 -4.14 -51.49 34.71
CA PRO A 49 -2.89 -50.76 34.47
C PRO A 49 -1.66 -51.33 35.24
N ALA A 50 -0.53 -50.60 35.13
CA ALA A 50 0.59 -50.43 36.10
C ALA A 50 1.84 -51.34 35.94
N PRO A 51 2.98 -51.03 36.60
CA PRO A 51 3.73 -49.75 36.62
C PRO A 51 5.26 -49.98 36.45
N LEU A 52 6.06 -48.98 36.03
CA LEU A 52 7.53 -49.03 36.07
C LEU A 52 8.16 -47.60 36.09
N PRO A 53 9.43 -47.42 36.50
CA PRO A 53 9.84 -46.70 37.71
C PRO A 53 10.63 -45.40 37.39
N PRO A 54 11.28 -44.71 38.37
CA PRO A 54 11.66 -43.30 38.23
C PRO A 54 13.01 -43.13 37.52
N SER A 55 13.13 -42.09 36.71
CA SER A 55 14.43 -41.67 36.16
C SER A 55 14.50 -40.15 36.00
N THR A 56 15.20 -39.55 36.96
CA THR A 56 16.25 -38.53 36.77
C THR A 56 15.96 -37.34 35.86
N CYS A 57 15.74 -36.18 36.49
CA CYS A 57 15.91 -34.85 35.88
C CYS A 57 17.39 -34.57 35.51
N PRO A 58 17.64 -34.01 34.32
CA PRO A 58 18.77 -33.11 34.05
C PRO A 58 18.25 -31.67 33.78
N PRO A 59 19.14 -30.66 33.71
CA PRO A 59 18.85 -29.31 34.21
C PRO A 59 18.08 -28.42 33.25
N LEU A 60 17.41 -27.42 33.83
CA LEU A 60 16.75 -26.29 33.20
C LEU A 60 17.67 -25.58 32.21
N LEU A 61 17.43 -25.81 30.92
CA LEU A 61 17.89 -24.94 29.84
C LEU A 61 17.04 -23.66 29.85
N ARG A 62 17.72 -22.52 30.03
CA ARG A 62 17.17 -21.17 29.86
C ARG A 62 16.43 -21.06 28.51
N PRO A 63 15.26 -20.38 28.46
CA PRO A 63 14.64 -20.05 27.18
C PRO A 63 15.56 -19.10 26.39
N PRO A 64 15.63 -19.22 25.06
CA PRO A 64 16.38 -18.28 24.24
C PRO A 64 15.73 -16.90 24.33
N THR A 65 16.55 -15.90 24.62
CA THR A 65 16.24 -14.47 24.49
C THR A 65 15.67 -14.21 23.10
N PRO A 66 14.54 -13.51 22.94
CA PRO A 66 14.06 -13.13 21.62
C PRO A 66 15.08 -12.17 20.99
N LEU A 67 15.66 -12.60 19.87
CA LEU A 67 16.44 -11.73 19.00
C LEU A 67 15.51 -10.64 18.47
N LEU A 68 15.72 -9.42 18.94
CA LEU A 68 15.15 -8.20 18.37
C LEU A 68 15.43 -8.17 16.86
N PRO A 69 14.42 -7.91 16.00
CA PRO A 69 14.70 -7.59 14.60
C PRO A 69 15.42 -6.24 14.51
N ASN A 70 16.50 -6.22 13.72
CA ASN A 70 17.28 -5.04 13.38
C ASN A 70 16.37 -3.92 12.80
N PRO A 71 16.47 -2.66 13.26
CA PRO A 71 15.62 -1.55 12.82
C PRO A 71 16.10 -0.90 11.50
N SER A 72 16.43 -1.71 10.49
CA SER A 72 17.05 -1.22 9.24
C SER A 72 16.41 -1.85 8.00
N THR A 73 15.09 -1.74 7.86
CA THR A 73 14.38 -1.89 6.58
C THR A 73 13.15 -0.99 6.56
N ALA A 74 13.38 0.32 6.64
CA ALA A 74 12.36 1.30 6.27
C ALA A 74 12.24 1.30 4.74
N SER A 75 11.16 0.69 4.23
CA SER A 75 10.77 0.84 2.82
C SER A 75 10.44 2.31 2.53
N PRO A 76 11.06 2.92 1.51
CA PRO A 76 10.61 4.21 1.02
C PRO A 76 9.52 3.98 -0.01
N LEU A 77 8.33 4.60 0.16
CA LEU A 77 7.59 5.35 -0.86
C LEU A 77 6.07 5.42 -0.56
N ALA A 78 5.70 6.53 0.08
CA ALA A 78 4.68 7.39 -0.50
C ALA A 78 5.43 8.61 -1.06
N ARG A 79 5.70 8.63 -2.38
CA ARG A 79 6.12 9.88 -3.02
C ARG A 79 4.85 10.67 -3.26
N LEU A 80 4.71 11.76 -2.49
CA LEU A 80 3.72 12.80 -2.75
C LEU A 80 3.89 13.33 -4.18
N PRO A 81 2.81 13.80 -4.82
CA PRO A 81 2.91 14.43 -6.14
C PRO A 81 3.95 15.56 -6.12
N SER A 82 4.63 15.76 -7.24
CA SER A 82 5.69 16.78 -7.43
C SER A 82 5.19 18.23 -7.44
N THR A 83 3.91 18.43 -7.13
CA THR A 83 3.28 19.72 -6.84
C THR A 83 3.25 19.90 -5.33
N PRO A 84 3.56 21.09 -4.77
CA PRO A 84 3.48 21.31 -3.34
C PRO A 84 2.06 20.99 -2.86
N ALA A 85 1.91 19.88 -2.14
CA ALA A 85 0.65 19.50 -1.53
C ALA A 85 0.35 20.55 -0.45
N ARG A 86 -0.77 21.27 -0.60
CA ARG A 86 -1.16 22.28 0.37
C ARG A 86 -1.68 21.61 1.62
N LEU A 87 -0.94 21.73 2.72
CA LEU A 87 -1.47 21.49 4.04
C LEU A 87 -2.61 22.49 4.27
N HIS A 88 -3.84 21.98 4.36
CA HIS A 88 -4.96 22.83 4.77
C HIS A 88 -4.79 23.16 6.25
N GLY A 89 -4.88 24.44 6.62
CA GLY A 89 -4.77 24.90 8.01
C GLY A 89 -5.75 24.23 8.99
N ARG A 90 -6.77 23.53 8.49
CA ARG A 90 -7.68 22.68 9.28
C ARG A 90 -7.06 21.38 9.80
N CYS A 91 -5.96 20.92 9.22
CA CYS A 91 -5.21 19.77 9.77
C CYS A 91 -4.48 20.13 11.08
N PHE A 92 -4.30 21.44 11.35
CA PHE A 92 -3.49 21.97 12.47
C PHE A 92 -4.24 22.96 13.38
N SER A 93 -5.41 23.47 13.01
CA SER A 93 -6.10 24.52 13.80
C SER A 93 -7.00 23.95 14.89
N ALA A 94 -6.67 24.30 16.13
CA ALA A 94 -7.58 24.31 17.26
C ALA A 94 -8.35 25.65 17.26
N ASP A 95 -9.54 25.70 16.65
CA ASP A 95 -10.49 26.78 16.93
C ASP A 95 -11.14 26.52 18.30
N ALA A 96 -10.41 26.85 19.36
CA ALA A 96 -10.98 27.09 20.68
C ALA A 96 -10.93 28.60 20.93
N GLY A 97 -12.09 29.27 20.83
CA GLY A 97 -12.22 30.66 21.22
C GLY A 97 -11.74 30.88 22.67
N PRO A 98 -11.19 32.05 23.01
CA PRO A 98 -10.53 32.26 24.30
C PRO A 98 -11.55 32.17 25.46
N PRO A 99 -11.21 31.52 26.59
CA PRO A 99 -12.03 31.57 27.78
C PRO A 99 -12.01 32.98 28.38
N SER A 100 -13.19 33.58 28.50
CA SER A 100 -13.40 34.86 29.19
C SER A 100 -13.05 34.72 30.69
N GLY A 101 -12.00 35.42 31.14
CA GLY A 101 -11.65 35.54 32.56
C GLY A 101 -12.34 36.72 33.28
N PRO A 102 -12.35 36.76 34.64
CA PRO A 102 -12.80 37.93 35.40
C PRO A 102 -11.65 38.91 35.72
N PRO A 103 -11.93 40.18 36.09
CA PRO A 103 -10.95 41.26 36.02
C PRO A 103 -10.14 41.53 37.32
N SER A 104 -8.85 41.83 37.10
CA SER A 104 -7.99 42.89 37.67
C SER A 104 -7.76 43.07 39.18
N GLY A 105 -6.49 42.91 39.58
CA GLY A 105 -5.82 43.67 40.66
C GLY A 105 -4.93 44.80 40.10
N PRO A 106 -4.39 45.72 40.94
CA PRO A 106 -4.02 47.08 40.55
C PRO A 106 -2.61 47.24 39.93
N PRO A 107 -2.32 48.39 39.28
CA PRO A 107 -1.17 48.55 38.40
C PRO A 107 0.07 49.08 39.14
N GLY A 108 1.26 48.60 38.77
CA GLY A 108 2.50 49.18 39.26
C GLY A 108 3.75 48.69 38.52
N GLY A 109 4.38 49.60 37.77
CA GLY A 109 5.80 49.51 37.40
C GLY A 109 6.10 49.52 35.89
N PRO A 110 6.80 50.55 35.35
CA PRO A 110 7.31 50.54 33.99
C PRO A 110 8.68 49.85 33.96
N GLY A 111 8.73 48.65 33.40
CA GLY A 111 9.97 47.88 33.22
C GLY A 111 9.90 47.06 31.94
N ALA A 112 10.82 47.37 31.02
CA ALA A 112 11.25 46.62 29.84
C ALA A 112 10.46 45.33 29.51
N GLY A 113 9.55 45.45 28.53
CA GLY A 113 8.83 44.33 27.96
C GLY A 113 9.73 43.48 27.06
N GLU A 114 10.45 42.53 27.63
CA GLU A 114 10.65 41.25 26.95
C GLU A 114 9.32 40.50 27.08
N ALA A 115 8.56 40.45 25.98
CA ALA A 115 7.34 39.67 25.92
C ALA A 115 7.69 38.20 26.19
N ARG A 116 7.46 37.71 27.41
CA ARG A 116 7.54 36.29 27.75
C ARG A 116 6.51 35.56 26.90
N MET A 117 6.99 34.83 25.90
CA MET A 117 6.16 34.02 25.02
C MET A 117 5.45 32.92 25.82
N SER A 118 4.17 32.71 25.56
CA SER A 118 3.44 31.59 26.17
C SER A 118 3.85 30.26 25.55
N LEU A 119 3.60 29.14 26.26
CA LEU A 119 3.82 27.80 25.70
C LEU A 119 3.06 27.61 24.38
N GLY A 120 1.79 28.01 24.35
CA GLY A 120 0.96 27.90 23.14
C GLY A 120 1.54 28.68 21.96
N GLU A 121 2.04 29.90 22.18
CA GLU A 121 2.71 30.68 21.13
C GLU A 121 4.00 30.04 20.64
N ALA A 122 4.81 29.47 21.55
CA ALA A 122 6.04 28.78 21.19
C ALA A 122 5.77 27.54 20.35
N LEU A 123 4.78 26.73 20.76
CA LEU A 123 4.37 25.54 20.04
C LEU A 123 3.74 25.88 18.68
N ASN A 124 2.91 26.91 18.59
CA ASN A 124 2.35 27.33 17.29
C ASN A 124 3.46 27.70 16.30
N ARG A 125 4.50 28.43 16.72
CA ARG A 125 5.65 28.74 15.84
C ARG A 125 6.43 27.50 15.42
N LEU A 126 6.57 26.52 16.32
CA LEU A 126 7.21 25.24 16.02
C LEU A 126 6.41 24.48 14.95
N VAL A 127 5.08 24.49 15.06
CA VAL A 127 4.17 23.87 14.10
C VAL A 127 4.23 24.58 12.75
N ASP A 128 4.18 25.92 12.73
CA ASP A 128 4.31 26.70 11.50
C ASP A 128 5.62 26.40 10.77
N ALA A 129 6.74 26.33 11.51
CA ALA A 129 8.03 25.95 10.94
C ALA A 129 8.04 24.51 10.41
N ALA A 130 7.38 23.56 11.08
CA ALA A 130 7.24 22.20 10.58
C ALA A 130 6.38 22.13 9.32
N VAL A 131 5.32 22.93 9.23
CA VAL A 131 4.48 23.07 8.02
C VAL A 131 5.33 23.57 6.85
N GLU A 132 6.14 24.61 7.06
CA GLU A 132 7.07 25.12 6.02
C GLU A 132 8.02 24.02 5.51
N LYS A 133 8.54 23.17 6.42
CA LYS A 133 9.39 22.03 6.05
C LYS A 133 8.63 20.98 5.24
N VAL A 134 7.39 20.66 5.61
CA VAL A 134 6.55 19.74 4.82
C VAL A 134 6.26 20.31 3.45
N GLU A 135 5.94 21.61 3.34
CA GLU A 135 5.69 22.28 2.06
C GLU A 135 6.96 22.34 1.17
N ALA A 136 8.14 22.42 1.79
CA ALA A 136 9.43 22.28 1.11
C ALA A 136 9.76 20.82 0.70
N GLY A 137 8.93 19.85 1.10
CA GLY A 137 9.14 18.43 0.84
C GLY A 137 10.07 17.73 1.83
N ASP A 138 10.51 18.40 2.90
CA ASP A 138 11.37 17.83 3.94
C ASP A 138 10.56 17.41 5.18
N MET A 139 9.78 16.34 5.00
CA MET A 139 8.97 15.78 6.10
C MET A 139 9.84 15.20 7.23
N GLY A 140 11.07 14.75 6.92
CA GLY A 140 11.99 14.21 7.93
C GLY A 140 12.47 15.29 8.90
N GLU A 141 12.80 16.47 8.37
CA GLU A 141 13.15 17.63 9.19
C GLU A 141 11.94 18.15 9.97
N ALA A 142 10.74 18.19 9.37
CA ALA A 142 9.52 18.56 10.07
C ALA A 142 9.25 17.67 11.30
N ILE A 143 9.36 16.35 11.14
CA ILE A 143 9.17 15.40 12.25
C ILE A 143 10.23 15.59 13.34
N SER A 144 11.50 15.76 12.94
CA SER A 144 12.61 15.99 13.87
C SER A 144 12.39 17.26 14.69
N LEU A 145 11.99 18.36 14.04
CA LEU A 145 11.71 19.64 14.69
C LEU A 145 10.60 19.52 15.75
N LEU A 146 9.49 18.85 15.42
CA LEU A 146 8.40 18.66 16.38
C LEU A 146 8.81 17.77 17.55
N LYS A 147 9.61 16.72 17.31
CA LYS A 147 10.14 15.84 18.37
C LYS A 147 11.13 16.57 19.29
N GLU A 148 11.98 17.43 18.74
CA GLU A 148 12.88 18.29 19.53
C GLU A 148 12.09 19.27 20.40
N GLY A 149 10.99 19.82 19.88
CA GLY A 149 10.05 20.62 20.66
C GLY A 149 9.45 19.84 21.83
N LEU A 150 8.95 18.62 21.59
CA LEU A 150 8.46 17.75 22.66
C LEU A 150 9.55 17.49 23.71
N ALA A 151 10.75 17.10 23.30
CA ALA A 151 11.87 16.84 24.21
C ALA A 151 12.26 18.07 25.05
N THR A 152 12.08 19.27 24.51
CA THR A 152 12.36 20.54 25.20
C THR A 152 11.26 20.90 26.20
N PHE A 153 9.99 20.86 25.78
CA PHE A 153 8.89 21.41 26.56
C PHE A 153 8.24 20.42 27.52
N GLU A 154 8.30 19.12 27.25
CA GLU A 154 7.64 18.09 28.05
C GLU A 154 8.13 18.01 29.52
N PRO A 155 9.44 18.15 29.82
CA PRO A 155 9.92 18.23 31.20
C PRO A 155 9.42 19.48 31.95
N MET A 156 9.12 20.57 31.23
CA MET A 156 8.70 21.85 31.82
C MET A 156 7.19 21.93 32.01
N PHE A 157 6.42 21.24 31.16
CA PHE A 157 4.96 21.29 31.12
C PHE A 157 4.36 19.87 31.01
N PRO A 158 4.60 18.98 31.99
CA PRO A 158 4.14 17.60 31.89
C PRO A 158 2.62 17.52 31.77
N ASN A 159 2.14 16.63 30.89
CA ASN A 159 0.71 16.42 30.61
C ASN A 159 -0.04 17.68 30.14
N SER A 160 0.62 18.66 29.52
CA SER A 160 -0.07 19.83 28.94
C SER A 160 -0.93 19.41 27.73
N PRO A 161 -2.17 19.93 27.59
CA PRO A 161 -3.01 19.64 26.42
C PRO A 161 -2.39 20.14 25.10
N GLU A 162 -1.60 21.20 25.13
CA GLU A 162 -0.87 21.71 23.96
C GLU A 162 0.21 20.73 23.50
N LEU A 163 0.94 20.09 24.42
CA LEU A 163 1.87 19.00 24.07
C LEU A 163 1.12 17.77 23.55
N GLY A 164 -0.07 17.49 24.08
CA GLY A 164 -0.97 16.47 23.54
C GLY A 164 -1.31 16.71 22.06
N GLU A 165 -1.57 17.95 21.64
CA GLU A 165 -1.75 18.29 20.22
C GLU A 165 -0.45 18.10 19.42
N LEU A 166 0.70 18.52 19.95
CA LEU A 166 1.98 18.32 19.28
C LEU A 166 2.27 16.83 19.03
N HIS A 167 1.97 15.94 19.99
CA HIS A 167 2.02 14.49 19.79
C HIS A 167 1.08 14.01 18.67
N ASN A 168 -0.15 14.54 18.57
CA ASN A 168 -1.07 14.20 17.48
C ASN A 168 -0.51 14.59 16.10
N GLN A 169 0.16 15.73 15.99
CA GLN A 169 0.76 16.19 14.74
C GLN A 169 1.97 15.33 14.34
N VAL A 170 2.84 14.99 15.29
CA VAL A 170 3.96 14.06 15.04
C VAL A 170 3.43 12.72 14.57
N SER A 171 2.39 12.19 15.21
CA SER A 171 1.74 10.94 14.78
C SER A 171 1.26 11.01 13.33
N LEU A 172 0.58 12.09 12.94
CA LEU A 172 0.09 12.26 11.58
C LEU A 172 1.23 12.30 10.54
N LEU A 173 2.31 13.03 10.80
CA LEU A 173 3.47 13.07 9.90
C LEU A 173 4.18 11.71 9.80
N LEU A 174 4.29 10.99 10.92
CA LEU A 174 4.84 9.63 10.93
C LEU A 174 3.99 8.65 10.11
N LEU A 175 2.65 8.81 10.09
CA LEU A 175 1.78 8.01 9.23
C LEU A 175 2.06 8.22 7.74
N PHE A 176 2.25 9.47 7.32
CA PHE A 176 2.62 9.77 5.94
C PHE A 176 4.00 9.23 5.56
N GLN A 177 4.91 9.11 6.53
CA GLN A 177 6.22 8.48 6.34
C GLN A 177 6.17 6.94 6.39
N GLY A 178 5.05 6.34 6.82
CA GLY A 178 4.89 4.89 6.96
C GLY A 178 5.38 4.32 8.31
N SER A 179 5.75 5.16 9.27
CA SER A 179 6.24 4.78 10.60
C SER A 179 5.11 4.48 11.59
N ALA A 180 4.29 3.47 11.27
CA ALA A 180 3.02 3.21 11.95
C ALA A 180 3.12 2.93 13.47
N GLU A 181 4.14 2.19 13.90
CA GLU A 181 4.29 1.86 15.33
C GLU A 181 4.69 3.07 16.18
N GLU A 182 5.61 3.89 15.67
CA GLU A 182 6.00 5.14 16.33
C GLU A 182 4.83 6.13 16.32
N ALA A 183 4.10 6.23 15.20
CA ALA A 183 2.89 7.03 15.11
C ALA A 183 1.84 6.61 16.16
N ALA A 184 1.67 5.30 16.39
CA ALA A 184 0.74 4.78 17.40
C ALA A 184 1.16 5.17 18.82
N GLY A 185 2.47 5.19 19.12
CA GLY A 185 3.00 5.67 20.40
C GLY A 185 2.63 7.13 20.66
N HIS A 186 2.91 8.02 19.70
CA HIS A 186 2.54 9.44 19.82
C HIS A 186 1.02 9.65 19.88
N ALA A 187 0.23 8.93 19.07
CA ALA A 187 -1.23 9.01 19.12
C ALA A 187 -1.81 8.57 20.46
N GLN A 188 -1.23 7.54 21.09
CA GLN A 188 -1.64 7.07 22.41
C GLN A 188 -1.40 8.13 23.48
N THR A 189 -0.20 8.72 23.54
CA THR A 189 0.11 9.82 24.48
C THR A 189 -0.84 11.00 24.30
N SER A 190 -1.14 11.36 23.05
CA SER A 190 -2.10 12.41 22.72
C SER A 190 -3.51 12.09 23.20
N LEU A 191 -3.97 10.85 22.99
CA LEU A 191 -5.28 10.37 23.43
C LEU A 191 -5.41 10.40 24.95
N ASP A 192 -4.40 9.89 25.67
CA ASP A 192 -4.41 9.83 27.13
C ASP A 192 -4.45 11.23 27.75
N THR A 193 -3.63 12.14 27.22
CA THR A 193 -3.64 13.56 27.62
C THR A 193 -4.99 14.21 27.34
N THR A 194 -5.54 14.02 26.14
CA THR A 194 -6.82 14.63 25.74
C THR A 194 -7.98 14.10 26.58
N ARG A 195 -8.02 12.79 26.84
CA ARG A 195 -9.05 12.17 27.70
C ARG A 195 -8.98 12.69 29.12
N HIS A 196 -7.77 12.88 29.66
CA HIS A 196 -7.58 13.42 31.01
C HIS A 196 -8.15 14.83 31.16
N HIS A 197 -7.90 15.72 30.20
CA HIS A 197 -8.30 17.14 30.28
C HIS A 197 -9.73 17.42 29.81
N PHE A 198 -10.18 16.75 28.76
CA PHE A 198 -11.43 17.06 28.07
C PHE A 198 -12.50 15.97 28.20
N GLY A 199 -12.16 14.82 28.77
CA GLY A 199 -13.06 13.69 28.96
C GLY A 199 -13.27 12.82 27.73
N SER A 200 -13.79 11.61 27.95
CA SER A 200 -13.92 10.57 26.92
C SER A 200 -14.94 10.89 25.81
N SER A 201 -15.94 11.73 26.10
CA SER A 201 -17.01 12.07 25.16
C SER A 201 -16.73 13.34 24.33
N SER A 202 -15.53 13.93 24.46
CA SER A 202 -15.15 15.14 23.71
C SER A 202 -14.86 14.83 22.24
N VAL A 203 -15.18 15.77 21.34
CA VAL A 203 -14.80 15.71 19.91
C VAL A 203 -13.27 15.63 19.75
N LEU A 204 -12.50 16.28 20.64
CA LEU A 204 -11.03 16.18 20.61
C LEU A 204 -10.57 14.75 20.88
N THR A 205 -11.22 14.06 21.83
CA THR A 205 -10.96 12.64 22.10
C THR A 205 -11.27 11.79 20.87
N ALA A 206 -12.35 12.09 20.15
CA ALA A 206 -12.68 11.39 18.90
C ALA A 206 -11.59 11.56 17.83
N HIS A 207 -11.01 12.75 17.67
CA HIS A 207 -9.90 12.96 16.74
C HIS A 207 -8.64 12.18 17.13
N ARG A 208 -8.35 12.02 18.43
CA ARG A 208 -7.21 11.21 18.88
C ARG A 208 -7.45 9.72 18.70
N LEU A 209 -8.67 9.26 18.94
CA LEU A 209 -9.09 7.90 18.64
C LEU A 209 -8.95 7.58 17.16
N LEU A 210 -9.40 8.50 16.29
CA LEU A 210 -9.19 8.39 14.85
C LEU A 210 -7.71 8.22 14.51
N ARG A 211 -6.85 9.13 15.00
CA ARG A 211 -5.41 9.07 14.71
C ARG A 211 -4.77 7.76 15.17
N LEU A 212 -5.07 7.32 16.40
CA LEU A 212 -4.57 6.04 16.91
C LEU A 212 -5.12 4.86 16.11
N GLY A 213 -6.41 4.88 15.76
CA GLY A 213 -7.06 3.86 14.95
C GLY A 213 -6.41 3.71 13.57
N VAL A 214 -6.13 4.82 12.88
CA VAL A 214 -5.40 4.83 11.60
C VAL A 214 -3.99 4.30 11.77
N ALA A 215 -3.29 4.66 12.84
CA ALA A 215 -1.95 4.14 13.12
C ALA A 215 -1.93 2.63 13.37
N LYS A 216 -2.89 2.12 14.15
CA LYS A 216 -3.07 0.67 14.38
C LYS A 216 -3.42 -0.05 13.09
N PHE A 217 -4.28 0.54 12.25
CA PHE A 217 -4.61 0.01 10.92
C PHE A 217 -3.35 -0.10 10.05
N ALA A 218 -2.58 0.99 9.93
CA ALA A 218 -1.37 1.05 9.12
C ALA A 218 -0.30 0.05 9.59
N GLY A 219 -0.26 -0.24 10.89
CA GLY A 219 0.58 -1.25 11.54
C GLY A 219 0.04 -2.68 11.51
N GLY A 220 -1.11 -2.93 10.86
CA GLY A 220 -1.69 -4.27 10.70
C GLY A 220 -2.51 -4.77 11.89
N LYS A 221 -2.70 -3.96 12.94
CA LYS A 221 -3.43 -4.32 14.16
C LYS A 221 -4.95 -4.09 13.99
N MET A 222 -5.56 -4.86 13.08
CA MET A 222 -6.92 -4.59 12.59
C MET A 222 -8.01 -4.62 13.67
N ALA A 223 -7.92 -5.55 14.64
CA ALA A 223 -8.92 -5.64 15.71
C ALA A 223 -8.89 -4.43 16.65
N GLU A 224 -7.69 -3.99 17.04
CA GLU A 224 -7.50 -2.77 17.83
C GLU A 224 -7.97 -1.53 17.05
N ALA A 225 -7.60 -1.43 15.77
CA ALA A 225 -8.00 -0.34 14.90
C ALA A 225 -9.53 -0.24 14.80
N ALA A 226 -10.22 -1.36 14.56
CA ALA A 226 -11.67 -1.39 14.41
C ALA A 226 -12.41 -0.91 15.68
N GLY A 227 -11.90 -1.25 16.87
CA GLY A 227 -12.47 -0.77 18.13
C GLY A 227 -12.36 0.75 18.27
N LEU A 228 -11.16 1.29 18.02
CA LEU A 228 -10.87 2.71 18.12
C LEU A 228 -11.62 3.55 17.08
N LEU A 229 -11.66 3.08 15.83
CA LEU A 229 -12.32 3.77 14.71
C LEU A 229 -13.84 3.79 14.90
N ARG A 230 -14.43 2.74 15.46
CA ARG A 230 -15.85 2.70 15.83
C ARG A 230 -16.18 3.74 16.90
N GLU A 231 -15.38 3.81 17.97
CA GLU A 231 -15.57 4.81 19.04
C GLU A 231 -15.43 6.23 18.47
N ALA A 232 -14.41 6.48 17.63
CA ALA A 232 -14.23 7.75 16.94
C ALA A 232 -15.43 8.10 16.05
N TYR A 233 -15.87 7.16 15.21
CA TYR A 233 -16.98 7.36 14.27
C TYR A 233 -18.28 7.71 15.00
N GLY A 234 -18.62 7.01 16.08
CA GLY A 234 -19.79 7.31 16.90
C GLY A 234 -19.72 8.69 17.57
N LEU A 235 -18.57 9.05 18.15
CA LEU A 235 -18.39 10.38 18.76
C LEU A 235 -18.44 11.53 17.75
N LEU A 236 -18.06 11.27 16.49
CA LEU A 236 -18.14 12.23 15.38
C LEU A 236 -19.54 12.27 14.72
N GLY A 237 -20.53 11.61 15.31
CA GLY A 237 -21.92 11.61 14.86
C GLY A 237 -22.20 10.64 13.72
N GLY A 238 -21.39 9.60 13.56
CA GLY A 238 -21.67 8.46 12.68
C GLY A 238 -22.76 7.57 13.27
N ASP A 239 -23.68 7.12 12.42
CA ASP A 239 -24.79 6.26 12.84
C ASP A 239 -24.43 4.79 12.57
N GLU A 240 -23.92 4.08 13.59
CA GLU A 240 -23.82 2.63 13.55
C GLU A 240 -25.16 2.03 13.96
N GLY A 241 -26.10 1.89 13.03
CA GLY A 241 -27.29 1.05 13.19
C GLY A 241 -27.93 1.08 14.58
N GLY A 242 -28.33 2.26 15.06
CA GLY A 242 -29.23 2.42 16.19
C GLY A 242 -28.68 2.08 17.58
N ALA A 243 -27.86 2.98 18.16
CA ALA A 243 -27.84 3.17 19.61
C ALA A 243 -27.37 4.58 19.99
N ALA A 244 -28.28 5.29 20.66
CA ALA A 244 -28.16 6.61 21.29
C ALA A 244 -28.02 7.81 20.33
N ALA A 245 -28.89 8.80 20.53
CA ALA A 245 -28.78 10.11 19.91
C ALA A 245 -27.39 10.70 20.20
N PRO A 246 -26.76 11.36 19.21
CA PRO A 246 -25.45 11.96 19.40
C PRO A 246 -25.46 12.90 20.61
N PRO A 247 -24.39 12.92 21.43
CA PRO A 247 -24.37 13.72 22.65
C PRO A 247 -24.71 15.18 22.36
N ALA A 248 -25.52 15.80 23.21
CA ALA A 248 -25.91 17.20 23.09
C ALA A 248 -24.65 18.09 23.07
N GLY A 249 -24.29 18.59 21.89
CA GLY A 249 -22.98 19.19 21.60
C GLY A 249 -22.39 18.76 20.25
N ALA A 250 -22.92 17.70 19.63
CA ALA A 250 -22.60 17.27 18.27
C ALA A 250 -23.13 18.23 17.17
N SER A 251 -23.25 19.53 17.46
CA SER A 251 -23.56 20.52 16.45
C SER A 251 -22.37 20.64 15.50
N ALA A 252 -22.56 20.25 14.24
CA ALA A 252 -21.58 20.36 13.15
C ALA A 252 -20.27 19.56 13.36
N ALA A 253 -20.36 18.33 13.89
CA ALA A 253 -19.20 17.42 13.98
C ALA A 253 -18.47 17.31 12.63
N ASP A 254 -17.13 17.49 12.67
CA ASP A 254 -16.24 17.55 11.51
C ASP A 254 -16.54 16.42 10.52
N ALA A 255 -17.26 16.79 9.44
CA ALA A 255 -17.71 15.84 8.43
C ALA A 255 -16.52 15.15 7.74
N GLY A 256 -15.36 15.82 7.67
CA GLY A 256 -14.12 15.25 7.18
C GLY A 256 -13.63 14.13 8.09
N SER A 257 -13.47 14.40 9.39
CA SER A 257 -12.98 13.40 10.34
C SER A 257 -13.95 12.23 10.49
N ARG A 258 -15.26 12.48 10.43
CA ARG A 258 -16.27 11.40 10.42
C ARG A 258 -16.11 10.52 9.19
N ALA A 259 -15.94 11.14 8.01
CA ALA A 259 -15.72 10.40 6.78
C ALA A 259 -14.39 9.63 6.79
N GLU A 260 -13.33 10.21 7.36
CA GLU A 260 -12.05 9.53 7.57
C GLU A 260 -12.20 8.30 8.48
N ALA A 261 -12.85 8.46 9.65
CA ALA A 261 -13.12 7.36 10.56
C ALA A 261 -13.93 6.24 9.90
N GLY A 262 -15.01 6.58 9.19
CA GLY A 262 -15.85 5.64 8.46
C GLY A 262 -15.09 4.91 7.35
N PHE A 263 -14.24 5.63 6.59
CA PHE A 263 -13.42 5.03 5.55
C PHE A 263 -12.48 3.98 6.13
N PHE A 264 -11.72 4.31 7.18
CA PHE A 264 -10.80 3.36 7.78
C PHE A 264 -11.51 2.21 8.49
N LEU A 265 -12.70 2.45 9.07
CA LEU A 265 -13.53 1.39 9.62
C LEU A 265 -13.95 0.40 8.51
N ASP A 266 -14.40 0.89 7.36
CA ASP A 266 -14.69 0.04 6.19
C ASP A 266 -13.45 -0.73 5.72
N LEU A 267 -12.27 -0.12 5.75
CA LEU A 267 -11.02 -0.81 5.40
C LEU A 267 -10.68 -1.93 6.39
N THR A 268 -10.95 -1.77 7.69
CA THR A 268 -10.77 -2.87 8.66
C THR A 268 -11.70 -4.04 8.34
N ALA A 269 -12.93 -3.79 7.90
CA ALA A 269 -13.84 -4.83 7.44
C ALA A 269 -13.33 -5.48 6.15
N LEU A 270 -12.87 -4.67 5.19
CA LEU A 270 -12.34 -5.12 3.90
C LEU A 270 -11.15 -6.08 4.07
N ALA A 271 -10.26 -5.84 5.03
CA ALA A 271 -9.13 -6.72 5.34
C ALA A 271 -9.54 -8.17 5.73
N HIS A 272 -10.77 -8.36 6.20
CA HIS A 272 -11.31 -9.66 6.61
C HIS A 272 -12.17 -10.33 5.54
N VAL A 273 -12.47 -9.64 4.43
CA VAL A 273 -13.25 -10.22 3.34
C VAL A 273 -12.47 -11.36 2.68
N ARG A 274 -13.19 -12.44 2.35
CA ARG A 274 -12.66 -13.64 1.68
C ARG A 274 -13.36 -13.96 0.38
N GLU A 275 -14.38 -13.20 0.01
CA GLU A 275 -15.20 -13.41 -1.17
C GLU A 275 -15.38 -12.09 -1.93
N ALA A 276 -15.43 -12.15 -3.27
CA ALA A 276 -15.59 -10.96 -4.11
C ALA A 276 -16.88 -10.16 -3.80
N SER A 277 -17.96 -10.86 -3.48
CA SER A 277 -19.25 -10.26 -3.07
C SER A 277 -19.11 -9.34 -1.86
N GLY A 278 -18.27 -9.71 -0.88
CA GLY A 278 -17.99 -8.89 0.29
C GLY A 278 -17.20 -7.62 -0.04
N VAL A 279 -16.29 -7.70 -1.02
CA VAL A 279 -15.55 -6.52 -1.52
C VAL A 279 -16.54 -5.57 -2.19
N GLU A 280 -17.38 -6.09 -3.07
CA GLU A 280 -18.40 -5.32 -3.78
C GLU A 280 -19.40 -4.66 -2.83
N ALA A 281 -19.82 -5.37 -1.78
CA ALA A 281 -20.76 -4.88 -0.77
C ALA A 281 -20.24 -3.66 0.00
N LEU A 282 -18.94 -3.58 0.29
CA LEU A 282 -18.33 -2.43 0.97
C LEU A 282 -18.10 -1.24 0.02
N GLY A 283 -18.09 -1.47 -1.29
CA GLY A 283 -17.76 -0.46 -2.30
C GLY A 283 -18.55 0.86 -2.21
N PRO A 284 -19.89 0.84 -2.06
CA PRO A 284 -20.68 2.06 -1.90
C PRO A 284 -20.31 2.88 -0.66
N SER A 285 -20.09 2.23 0.49
CA SER A 285 -19.73 2.89 1.75
C SER A 285 -18.35 3.55 1.64
N ILE A 286 -17.35 2.80 1.19
CA ILE A 286 -15.98 3.29 1.00
C ILE A 286 -15.95 4.51 0.05
N ARG A 287 -16.71 4.46 -1.06
CA ARG A 287 -16.82 5.61 -1.99
C ARG A 287 -17.47 6.82 -1.32
N GLY A 288 -18.55 6.61 -0.56
CA GLY A 288 -19.23 7.69 0.17
C GLY A 288 -18.30 8.39 1.16
N HIS A 289 -17.55 7.60 1.95
CA HIS A 289 -16.57 8.13 2.89
C HIS A 289 -15.40 8.83 2.19
N LEU A 290 -14.86 8.25 1.10
CA LEU A 290 -13.79 8.89 0.33
C LEU A 290 -14.22 10.25 -0.24
N ARG A 291 -15.46 10.36 -0.71
CA ARG A 291 -16.03 11.63 -1.17
C ARG A 291 -16.12 12.65 -0.05
N GLY A 292 -16.57 12.23 1.14
CA GLY A 292 -16.60 13.10 2.32
C GLY A 292 -15.21 13.62 2.70
N ILE A 293 -14.17 12.76 2.66
CA ILE A 293 -12.77 13.16 2.86
C ILE A 293 -12.36 14.20 1.81
N LYS A 294 -12.64 13.95 0.53
CA LYS A 294 -12.30 14.87 -0.58
C LYS A 294 -13.02 16.21 -0.47
N GLU A 295 -14.30 16.22 -0.12
CA GLU A 295 -15.10 17.44 0.06
C GLU A 295 -14.61 18.28 1.24
N ALA A 296 -14.20 17.63 2.34
CA ALA A 296 -13.76 18.31 3.55
C ALA A 296 -12.33 18.86 3.46
N TYR A 297 -11.40 18.09 2.86
CA TYR A 297 -9.97 18.42 2.88
C TYR A 297 -9.40 18.83 1.51
N GLY A 298 -10.13 18.60 0.43
CA GLY A 298 -9.69 18.89 -0.94
C GLY A 298 -8.98 17.71 -1.63
N ALA A 299 -8.86 17.82 -2.97
CA ALA A 299 -8.29 16.77 -3.82
C ALA A 299 -6.78 16.57 -3.62
N ASP A 300 -6.06 17.63 -3.22
CA ASP A 300 -4.61 17.59 -2.99
C ASP A 300 -4.25 17.32 -1.52
N SER A 301 -5.25 16.94 -0.70
CA SER A 301 -5.02 16.66 0.72
C SER A 301 -4.16 15.42 0.93
N MET A 302 -3.24 15.55 1.88
CA MET A 302 -2.45 14.41 2.36
C MET A 302 -3.32 13.34 3.00
N ILE A 303 -4.45 13.70 3.65
CA ILE A 303 -5.39 12.74 4.26
C ILE A 303 -6.04 11.87 3.18
N LEU A 304 -6.48 12.49 2.07
CA LEU A 304 -7.02 11.75 0.92
C LEU A 304 -5.96 10.83 0.31
N SER A 305 -4.72 11.33 0.17
CA SER A 305 -3.59 10.55 -0.33
C SER A 305 -3.26 9.36 0.57
N LEU A 306 -3.33 9.53 1.89
CA LEU A 306 -3.14 8.44 2.86
C LEU A 306 -4.28 7.42 2.77
N ALA A 307 -5.53 7.86 2.70
CA ALA A 307 -6.68 6.96 2.54
C ALA A 307 -6.52 6.06 1.29
N LEU A 308 -6.17 6.66 0.14
CA LEU A 308 -5.93 5.93 -1.10
C LEU A 308 -4.72 4.98 -1.02
N SER A 309 -3.63 5.41 -0.39
CA SER A 309 -2.43 4.57 -0.24
C SER A 309 -2.68 3.37 0.67
N GLN A 310 -3.41 3.57 1.78
CA GLN A 310 -3.78 2.49 2.69
C GLN A 310 -4.75 1.50 2.04
N HIS A 311 -5.71 1.96 1.23
CA HIS A 311 -6.52 1.06 0.41
C HIS A 311 -5.66 0.30 -0.62
N SER A 312 -4.71 0.97 -1.29
CA SER A 312 -3.79 0.32 -2.23
C SER A 312 -2.97 -0.78 -1.57
N ARG A 313 -2.55 -0.60 -0.31
CA ARG A 313 -1.83 -1.64 0.47
C ARG A 313 -2.71 -2.88 0.69
N LEU A 314 -3.98 -2.69 1.04
CA LEU A 314 -4.92 -3.82 1.16
C LEU A 314 -5.13 -4.55 -0.15
N VAL A 315 -5.26 -3.81 -1.26
CA VAL A 315 -5.36 -4.43 -2.59
C VAL A 315 -4.14 -5.29 -2.86
N HIS A 316 -2.93 -4.77 -2.61
CA HIS A 316 -1.71 -5.53 -2.84
C HIS A 316 -1.68 -6.83 -2.02
N GLY A 317 -1.98 -6.77 -0.71
CA GLY A 317 -2.08 -7.98 0.11
C GLY A 317 -3.17 -8.95 -0.35
N GLY A 318 -4.28 -8.44 -0.90
CA GLY A 318 -5.33 -9.27 -1.49
C GLY A 318 -4.93 -9.94 -2.80
N LEU A 319 -4.07 -9.31 -3.62
CA LEU A 319 -3.55 -9.90 -4.86
C LEU A 319 -2.56 -11.05 -4.62
N GLU A 320 -1.95 -11.09 -3.44
CA GLU A 320 -1.13 -12.22 -2.98
C GLU A 320 -1.98 -13.40 -2.50
N SER A 321 -3.28 -13.19 -2.26
CA SER A 321 -4.20 -14.28 -1.93
C SER A 321 -4.46 -15.18 -3.16
N ALA A 322 -4.82 -16.44 -2.91
CA ALA A 322 -5.05 -17.42 -3.97
C ALA A 322 -6.36 -17.18 -4.75
N ASP A 323 -7.26 -16.32 -4.28
CA ASP A 323 -8.57 -16.11 -4.89
C ASP A 323 -8.53 -15.00 -5.95
N PHE A 324 -8.64 -15.42 -7.21
CA PHE A 324 -8.69 -14.53 -8.37
C PHE A 324 -9.82 -13.50 -8.29
N LEU A 325 -11.02 -13.92 -7.88
CA LEU A 325 -12.21 -13.06 -7.88
C LEU A 325 -12.09 -11.95 -6.83
N VAL A 326 -11.52 -12.28 -5.67
CA VAL A 326 -11.24 -11.29 -4.62
C VAL A 326 -10.22 -10.26 -5.11
N GLY A 327 -9.11 -10.71 -5.70
CA GLY A 327 -8.08 -9.81 -6.23
C GLY A 327 -8.61 -8.90 -7.34
N GLU A 328 -9.45 -9.45 -8.23
CA GLU A 328 -10.11 -8.67 -9.29
C GLU A 328 -11.06 -7.62 -8.71
N ALA A 329 -11.92 -8.00 -7.75
CA ALA A 329 -12.87 -7.10 -7.11
C ALA A 329 -12.14 -5.94 -6.40
N LEU A 330 -11.02 -6.23 -5.70
CA LEU A 330 -10.19 -5.23 -5.03
C LEU A 330 -9.56 -4.24 -6.02
N LEU A 331 -9.00 -4.73 -7.14
CA LEU A 331 -8.45 -3.87 -8.18
C LEU A 331 -9.51 -2.98 -8.83
N LYS A 332 -10.69 -3.53 -9.12
CA LYS A 332 -11.82 -2.76 -9.66
C LYS A 332 -12.31 -1.70 -8.67
N GLN A 333 -12.44 -2.06 -7.39
CA GLN A 333 -12.80 -1.12 -6.33
C GLN A 333 -11.78 0.03 -6.25
N HIS A 334 -10.48 -0.28 -6.20
CA HIS A 334 -9.44 0.74 -6.16
C HIS A 334 -9.41 1.64 -7.40
N LEU A 335 -9.60 1.06 -8.59
CA LEU A 335 -9.72 1.83 -9.83
C LEU A 335 -10.89 2.82 -9.76
N GLY A 336 -12.03 2.39 -9.19
CA GLY A 336 -13.18 3.25 -8.95
C GLY A 336 -12.87 4.41 -7.98
N LEU A 337 -12.19 4.11 -6.86
CA LEU A 337 -11.79 5.12 -5.88
C LEU A 337 -10.84 6.16 -6.47
N LEU A 338 -9.83 5.73 -7.23
CA LEU A 338 -8.91 6.65 -7.91
C LEU A 338 -9.62 7.50 -8.95
N THR A 339 -10.56 6.91 -9.71
CA THR A 339 -11.34 7.64 -10.71
C THR A 339 -12.20 8.73 -10.05
N GLU A 340 -12.82 8.44 -8.91
CA GLU A 340 -13.62 9.41 -8.16
C GLU A 340 -12.77 10.50 -7.49
N ALA A 341 -11.62 10.12 -6.94
CA ALA A 341 -10.71 11.05 -6.26
C ALA A 341 -9.98 11.97 -7.23
N LEU A 342 -9.40 11.42 -8.29
CA LEU A 342 -8.42 12.09 -9.16
C LEU A 342 -8.94 12.38 -10.58
N GLY A 343 -10.04 11.75 -10.98
CA GLY A 343 -10.59 11.83 -12.34
C GLY A 343 -10.10 10.71 -13.26
N ALA A 344 -10.86 10.44 -14.32
CA ALA A 344 -10.63 9.29 -15.21
C ALA A 344 -9.30 9.34 -16.00
N ASP A 345 -8.79 10.56 -16.23
CA ASP A 345 -7.55 10.81 -16.99
C ASP A 345 -6.30 10.90 -16.10
N ALA A 346 -6.44 10.66 -14.79
CA ALA A 346 -5.32 10.64 -13.87
C ALA A 346 -4.35 9.48 -14.20
N GLU A 347 -3.05 9.74 -14.02
CA GLU A 347 -2.02 8.73 -14.31
C GLU A 347 -2.18 7.49 -13.43
N ASP A 348 -2.52 7.66 -12.15
CA ASP A 348 -2.77 6.56 -11.20
C ASP A 348 -3.92 5.63 -11.63
N VAL A 349 -4.94 6.20 -12.28
CA VAL A 349 -6.06 5.44 -12.87
C VAL A 349 -5.55 4.58 -14.03
N ALA A 350 -4.72 5.13 -14.91
CA ALA A 350 -4.13 4.39 -16.00
C ALA A 350 -3.17 3.28 -15.52
N VAL A 351 -2.34 3.57 -14.51
CA VAL A 351 -1.43 2.60 -13.89
C VAL A 351 -2.21 1.46 -13.23
N THR A 352 -3.28 1.77 -12.48
CA THR A 352 -4.12 0.75 -11.85
C THR A 352 -4.85 -0.11 -12.88
N ARG A 353 -5.31 0.50 -13.98
CA ARG A 353 -5.91 -0.23 -15.10
C ARG A 353 -4.90 -1.14 -15.81
N TYR A 354 -3.65 -0.72 -15.94
CA TYR A 354 -2.56 -1.56 -16.42
C TYR A 354 -2.28 -2.75 -15.48
N LYS A 355 -2.31 -2.54 -14.15
CA LYS A 355 -2.21 -3.61 -13.16
C LYS A 355 -3.34 -4.64 -13.32
N LEU A 356 -4.58 -4.18 -13.49
CA LEU A 356 -5.72 -5.05 -13.80
C LEU A 356 -5.54 -5.84 -15.10
N ALA A 357 -5.01 -5.21 -16.16
CA ALA A 357 -4.69 -5.91 -17.40
C ALA A 357 -3.63 -7.02 -17.21
N THR A 358 -2.62 -6.76 -16.38
CA THR A 358 -1.58 -7.74 -16.04
C THR A 358 -2.18 -8.89 -15.24
N TYR A 359 -3.09 -8.58 -14.30
CA TYR A 359 -3.82 -9.57 -13.52
C TYR A 359 -4.68 -10.49 -14.41
N TYR A 360 -5.42 -9.92 -15.37
CA TYR A 360 -6.18 -10.70 -16.36
C TYR A 360 -5.30 -11.56 -17.25
N TYR A 361 -4.17 -11.02 -17.74
CA TYR A 361 -3.23 -11.78 -18.56
C TYR A 361 -2.71 -13.02 -17.81
N ALA A 362 -2.31 -12.85 -16.55
CA ALA A 362 -1.82 -13.95 -15.72
C ALA A 362 -2.88 -15.04 -15.50
N ASN A 363 -4.16 -14.68 -15.57
CA ASN A 363 -5.31 -15.57 -15.38
C ASN A 363 -5.99 -16.03 -16.69
N ASP A 364 -5.35 -15.82 -17.84
CA ASP A 364 -5.81 -16.24 -19.20
C ASP A 364 -7.04 -15.50 -19.73
N LEU A 365 -7.42 -14.38 -19.08
CA LEU A 365 -8.52 -13.54 -19.52
C LEU A 365 -8.02 -12.56 -20.58
N LEU A 366 -7.59 -13.10 -21.72
CA LEU A 366 -6.90 -12.36 -22.78
C LEU A 366 -7.73 -11.22 -23.39
N PRO A 367 -9.05 -11.37 -23.65
CA PRO A 367 -9.87 -10.27 -24.14
C PRO A 367 -9.95 -9.11 -23.15
N ASP A 368 -10.15 -9.41 -21.86
CA ASP A 368 -10.24 -8.40 -20.80
C ASP A 368 -8.89 -7.71 -20.57
N ALA A 369 -7.80 -8.47 -20.61
CA ALA A 369 -6.44 -7.94 -20.56
C ALA A 369 -6.17 -6.97 -21.72
N ALA A 370 -6.54 -7.34 -22.96
CA ALA A 370 -6.41 -6.48 -24.13
C ALA A 370 -7.26 -5.21 -24.03
N GLY A 371 -8.50 -5.33 -23.54
CA GLY A 371 -9.38 -4.18 -23.31
C GLY A 371 -8.79 -3.19 -22.30
N ALA A 372 -8.39 -3.69 -21.13
CA ALA A 372 -7.84 -2.88 -20.05
C ALA A 372 -6.52 -2.19 -20.44
N VAL A 373 -5.59 -2.89 -21.11
CA VAL A 373 -4.30 -2.28 -21.53
C VAL A 373 -4.50 -1.20 -22.61
N ARG A 374 -5.44 -1.38 -23.54
CA ARG A 374 -5.75 -0.36 -24.56
C ARG A 374 -6.34 0.90 -23.95
N GLN A 375 -7.24 0.75 -22.98
CA GLN A 375 -7.81 1.87 -22.24
C GLN A 375 -6.73 2.62 -21.44
N ALA A 376 -5.84 1.90 -20.76
CA ALA A 376 -4.70 2.50 -20.06
C ALA A 376 -3.80 3.29 -21.03
N ALA A 377 -3.40 2.69 -22.15
CA ALA A 377 -2.59 3.35 -23.17
C ALA A 377 -3.27 4.60 -23.75
N THR A 378 -4.58 4.53 -24.01
CA THR A 378 -5.35 5.66 -24.55
C THR A 378 -5.33 6.85 -23.60
N SER A 379 -5.52 6.60 -22.30
CA SER A 379 -5.48 7.65 -21.27
C SER A 379 -4.10 8.30 -21.18
N LEU A 380 -3.02 7.50 -21.29
CA LEU A 380 -1.64 7.97 -21.18
C LEU A 380 -1.16 8.77 -22.40
N ARG A 381 -1.59 8.41 -23.63
CA ARG A 381 -1.18 9.09 -24.87
C ARG A 381 -1.57 10.56 -24.93
N ALA A 382 -2.57 10.98 -24.15
CA ALA A 382 -2.96 12.39 -24.08
C ALA A 382 -1.88 13.27 -23.41
N ARG A 383 -0.98 12.68 -22.62
CA ARG A 383 -0.04 13.42 -21.75
C ARG A 383 1.42 13.04 -21.95
N HIS A 384 1.68 11.91 -22.60
CA HIS A 384 3.01 11.31 -22.71
C HIS A 384 3.36 10.98 -24.16
N SER A 385 4.65 11.06 -24.51
CA SER A 385 5.16 10.61 -25.81
C SER A 385 5.13 9.08 -25.91
N ASP A 386 5.12 8.54 -27.12
CA ASP A 386 5.06 7.08 -27.34
C ASP A 386 6.26 6.29 -26.76
N ASP A 387 7.37 6.96 -26.47
CA ASP A 387 8.57 6.38 -25.84
C ASP A 387 8.54 6.48 -24.30
N HIS A 388 7.49 7.06 -23.71
CA HIS A 388 7.32 7.11 -22.27
C HIS A 388 7.18 5.71 -21.69
N ASP A 389 7.85 5.44 -20.56
CA ASP A 389 7.94 4.10 -19.95
C ASP A 389 6.56 3.44 -19.75
N LEU A 390 5.55 4.19 -19.32
CA LEU A 390 4.19 3.66 -19.13
C LEU A 390 3.53 3.20 -20.44
N LEU A 391 3.77 3.90 -21.55
CA LEU A 391 3.26 3.50 -22.86
C LEU A 391 4.04 2.31 -23.42
N VAL A 392 5.34 2.22 -23.14
CA VAL A 392 6.15 1.05 -23.44
C VAL A 392 5.67 -0.18 -22.65
N LEU A 393 5.32 -0.04 -21.37
CA LEU A 393 4.70 -1.10 -20.56
C LEU A 393 3.37 -1.56 -21.17
N CYS A 394 2.51 -0.62 -21.58
CA CYS A 394 1.25 -0.97 -22.24
C CYS A 394 1.49 -1.72 -23.57
N ARG A 395 2.45 -1.27 -24.37
CA ARG A 395 2.88 -1.94 -25.62
C ARG A 395 3.37 -3.35 -25.34
N HIS A 396 4.23 -3.51 -24.34
CA HIS A 396 4.77 -4.79 -23.90
C HIS A 396 3.65 -5.77 -23.53
N ARG A 397 2.76 -5.37 -22.62
CA ARG A 397 1.66 -6.24 -22.15
C ARG A 397 0.69 -6.59 -23.29
N LEU A 398 0.38 -5.65 -24.18
CA LEU A 398 -0.42 -5.95 -25.38
C LEU A 398 0.28 -6.96 -26.30
N GLY A 399 1.60 -6.85 -26.46
CA GLY A 399 2.41 -7.83 -27.18
C GLY A 399 2.36 -9.23 -26.57
N MET A 400 2.42 -9.33 -25.23
CA MET A 400 2.27 -10.61 -24.52
C MET A 400 0.88 -11.22 -24.73
N VAL A 401 -0.18 -10.39 -24.69
CA VAL A 401 -1.55 -10.83 -24.99
C VAL A 401 -1.67 -11.35 -26.43
N CYS A 402 -1.11 -10.63 -27.42
CA CYS A 402 -1.07 -11.10 -28.81
C CYS A 402 -0.33 -12.44 -28.95
N ALA A 403 0.80 -12.62 -28.25
CA ALA A 403 1.56 -13.86 -28.28
C ALA A 403 0.75 -15.04 -27.73
N ALA A 404 0.02 -14.83 -26.63
CA ALA A 404 -0.85 -15.83 -26.03
C ALA A 404 -2.03 -16.20 -26.94
N GLN A 405 -2.68 -15.21 -27.56
CA GLN A 405 -3.79 -15.39 -28.51
C GLN A 405 -3.37 -16.02 -29.84
N GLY A 406 -2.07 -15.95 -30.17
CA GLY A 406 -1.52 -16.49 -31.41
C GLY A 406 -1.43 -15.52 -32.59
N ASP A 407 -1.66 -14.23 -32.35
CA ASP A 407 -1.27 -13.18 -33.29
C ASP A 407 0.24 -12.95 -33.21
N HIS A 408 1.00 -13.88 -33.79
CA HIS A 408 2.46 -13.89 -33.77
C HIS A 408 3.07 -12.69 -34.51
N ARG A 409 2.35 -12.07 -35.44
CA ARG A 409 2.84 -10.90 -36.20
C ARG A 409 2.85 -9.67 -35.30
N SER A 410 1.70 -9.36 -34.69
CA SER A 410 1.60 -8.23 -33.76
C SER A 410 2.49 -8.43 -32.54
N ALA A 411 2.55 -9.66 -32.01
CA ALA A 411 3.43 -10.00 -30.90
C ALA A 411 4.90 -9.67 -31.18
N LYS A 412 5.44 -10.09 -32.34
CA LYS A 412 6.83 -9.81 -32.71
C LYS A 412 7.12 -8.31 -32.81
N GLN A 413 6.20 -7.55 -33.41
CA GLN A 413 6.38 -6.10 -33.56
C GLN A 413 6.35 -5.39 -32.20
N LEU A 414 5.32 -5.64 -31.39
CA LEU A 414 5.10 -4.97 -30.11
C LEU A 414 6.17 -5.36 -29.09
N LEU A 415 6.47 -6.65 -28.97
CA LEU A 415 7.47 -7.16 -28.03
C LEU A 415 8.88 -6.76 -28.45
N GLY A 416 9.22 -6.83 -29.74
CA GLY A 416 10.52 -6.40 -30.25
C GLY A 416 10.82 -4.94 -29.91
N ALA A 417 9.85 -4.04 -30.15
CA ALA A 417 9.99 -2.63 -29.80
C ALA A 417 10.11 -2.40 -28.28
N SER A 418 9.27 -3.05 -27.47
CA SER A 418 9.34 -2.89 -26.01
C SER A 418 10.62 -3.46 -25.41
N ARG A 419 11.08 -4.61 -25.90
CA ARG A 419 12.31 -5.26 -25.48
C ARG A 419 13.52 -4.37 -25.74
N GLN A 420 13.58 -3.75 -26.93
CA GLN A 420 14.67 -2.85 -27.28
C GLN A 420 14.75 -1.68 -26.30
N HIS A 421 13.61 -1.04 -26.00
CA HIS A 421 13.53 0.05 -25.02
C HIS A 421 14.05 -0.38 -23.64
N PHE A 422 13.66 -1.57 -23.16
CA PHE A 422 14.13 -2.07 -21.88
C PHE A 422 15.62 -2.40 -21.86
N LEU A 423 16.20 -2.85 -22.97
CA LEU A 423 17.64 -3.09 -23.06
C LEU A 423 18.45 -1.79 -23.12
N GLU A 424 17.98 -0.80 -23.86
CA GLU A 424 18.60 0.53 -23.96
C GLU A 424 18.57 1.25 -22.61
N GLY A 425 17.43 1.20 -21.90
CA GLY A 425 17.32 1.72 -20.55
C GLY A 425 18.26 1.04 -19.56
N ALA A 426 18.40 -0.30 -19.66
CA ALA A 426 19.24 -1.08 -18.75
C ALA A 426 20.74 -0.78 -18.97
N GLY A 427 21.15 -0.49 -20.20
CA GLY A 427 22.52 -0.09 -20.54
C GLY A 427 22.88 1.31 -20.03
N ALA A 428 21.95 2.27 -20.09
CA ALA A 428 22.18 3.63 -19.58
C ALA A 428 22.22 3.72 -18.04
N GLY A 429 21.57 2.78 -17.34
CA GLY A 429 21.55 2.72 -15.87
C GLY A 429 22.75 2.03 -15.21
N ALA A 430 23.69 1.46 -15.99
CA ALA A 430 24.85 0.75 -15.46
C ALA A 430 25.96 1.69 -14.93
N GLU A 431 25.99 2.95 -15.37
CA GLU A 431 26.98 3.95 -14.93
C GLU A 431 26.52 4.77 -13.69
N GLY A 432 25.26 4.62 -13.26
CA GLY A 432 24.68 5.32 -12.10
C GLY A 432 24.13 4.33 -11.08
N GLY A 433 24.90 4.05 -10.03
CA GLY A 433 24.68 3.01 -9.03
C GLY A 433 23.24 2.67 -8.62
N GLY A 434 22.93 1.36 -8.66
CA GLY A 434 22.15 0.67 -7.63
C GLY A 434 20.62 0.69 -7.74
N GLY A 435 20.05 -0.07 -8.68
CA GLY A 435 18.70 -0.64 -8.50
C GLY A 435 17.76 -0.60 -9.71
N ALA A 436 17.95 0.31 -10.67
CA ALA A 436 17.04 0.44 -11.82
C ALA A 436 17.28 -0.60 -12.93
N ALA A 437 18.53 -1.07 -13.09
CA ALA A 437 18.92 -2.01 -14.15
C ALA A 437 18.24 -3.39 -14.05
N GLY A 438 17.87 -3.82 -12.83
CA GLY A 438 17.21 -5.12 -12.60
C GLY A 438 15.80 -5.19 -13.20
N GLY A 439 14.98 -4.17 -12.99
CA GLY A 439 13.58 -4.12 -13.47
C GLY A 439 13.43 -4.17 -14.98
N GLN A 440 14.24 -3.39 -15.69
CA GLN A 440 14.21 -3.33 -17.15
C GLN A 440 14.78 -4.63 -17.76
N SER A 441 15.81 -5.21 -17.15
CA SER A 441 16.30 -6.55 -17.54
C SER A 441 15.22 -7.63 -17.40
N MET A 442 14.36 -7.56 -16.38
CA MET A 442 13.28 -8.53 -16.16
C MET A 442 12.17 -8.44 -17.21
N LEU A 443 11.75 -7.23 -17.58
CA LEU A 443 10.73 -7.03 -18.62
C LEU A 443 11.25 -7.40 -20.03
N ALA A 444 12.54 -7.20 -20.29
CA ALA A 444 13.18 -7.70 -21.50
C ALA A 444 13.13 -9.24 -21.57
N LYS A 445 13.41 -9.93 -20.46
CA LYS A 445 13.28 -11.41 -20.36
C LYS A 445 11.84 -11.87 -20.55
N GLU A 446 10.87 -11.18 -19.95
CA GLU A 446 9.46 -11.49 -20.18
C GLU A 446 9.09 -11.33 -21.67
N ALA A 447 9.63 -10.32 -22.34
CA ALA A 447 9.40 -10.13 -23.78
C ALA A 447 10.00 -11.28 -24.60
N ASP A 448 11.17 -11.80 -24.21
CA ASP A 448 11.79 -12.95 -24.85
C ASP A 448 10.93 -14.23 -24.74
N ILE A 449 10.24 -14.45 -23.62
CA ILE A 449 9.24 -15.51 -23.47
C ILE A 449 8.12 -15.33 -24.50
N GLY A 450 7.54 -14.12 -24.60
CA GLY A 450 6.46 -13.84 -25.55
C GLY A 450 6.91 -13.96 -27.02
N LEU A 451 8.16 -13.61 -27.32
CA LEU A 451 8.76 -13.80 -28.65
C LEU A 451 8.94 -15.29 -28.97
N ALA A 452 9.36 -16.11 -28.01
CA ALA A 452 9.43 -17.57 -28.17
C ALA A 452 8.05 -18.19 -28.40
N MET A 453 7.02 -17.74 -27.67
CA MET A 453 5.61 -18.13 -27.92
C MET A 453 5.17 -17.75 -29.34
N ALA A 454 5.50 -16.54 -29.79
CA ALA A 454 5.18 -16.09 -31.14
C ALA A 454 5.93 -16.90 -32.21
N LYS A 455 7.19 -17.28 -31.97
CA LYS A 455 7.96 -18.18 -32.86
C LYS A 455 7.29 -19.54 -32.97
N PHE A 456 6.88 -20.15 -31.86
CA PHE A 456 6.16 -21.43 -31.84
C PHE A 456 4.90 -21.40 -32.71
N ARG A 457 4.09 -20.34 -32.57
CA ARG A 457 2.81 -20.21 -33.28
C ARG A 457 2.96 -19.74 -34.74
N ALA A 458 4.12 -19.23 -35.13
CA ALA A 458 4.39 -18.79 -36.50
C ALA A 458 4.79 -19.94 -37.45
N VAL A 459 4.91 -21.17 -36.95
CA VAL A 459 5.25 -22.35 -37.77
C VAL A 459 4.09 -22.69 -38.70
N ASP A 460 4.27 -22.43 -39.99
CA ASP A 460 3.24 -22.58 -41.01
C ASP A 460 3.00 -24.07 -41.36
N PRO A 461 1.79 -24.61 -41.14
CA PRO A 461 1.46 -26.00 -41.45
C PRO A 461 1.52 -26.33 -42.94
N VAL A 462 1.41 -25.34 -43.83
CA VAL A 462 1.37 -25.53 -45.28
C VAL A 462 2.79 -25.55 -45.87
N ARG A 463 3.72 -24.79 -45.30
CA ARG A 463 5.08 -24.64 -45.84
C ARG A 463 6.06 -25.67 -45.30
N GLU A 464 5.83 -26.18 -44.10
CA GLU A 464 6.80 -27.01 -43.38
C GLU A 464 6.33 -28.47 -43.28
N SER A 465 7.27 -29.40 -43.48
CA SER A 465 6.99 -30.84 -43.28
C SER A 465 6.63 -31.10 -41.82
N ARG A 466 5.87 -32.19 -41.54
CA ARG A 466 5.47 -32.51 -40.16
C ARG A 466 6.67 -32.62 -39.21
N GLU A 467 7.73 -33.30 -39.63
CA GLU A 467 8.97 -33.44 -38.87
C GLU A 467 9.60 -32.08 -38.58
N ARG A 468 9.73 -31.24 -39.62
CA ARG A 468 10.31 -29.91 -39.49
C ARG A 468 9.49 -29.00 -38.57
N ARG A 469 8.17 -29.10 -38.61
CA ARG A 469 7.29 -28.36 -37.69
C ARG A 469 7.53 -28.75 -36.24
N THR A 470 7.58 -30.04 -35.96
CA THR A 470 7.85 -30.56 -34.61
C THR A 470 9.21 -30.06 -34.11
N GLU A 471 10.24 -30.08 -34.96
CA GLU A 471 11.58 -29.56 -34.62
C GLU A 471 11.54 -28.07 -34.29
N LEU A 472 10.93 -27.23 -35.15
CA LEU A 472 10.86 -25.78 -34.95
C LEU A 472 10.05 -25.43 -33.70
N GLN A 473 8.95 -26.14 -33.46
CA GLN A 473 8.12 -25.97 -32.27
C GLN A 473 8.84 -26.42 -31.00
N ALA A 474 9.57 -27.54 -31.04
CA ALA A 474 10.39 -28.01 -29.92
C ALA A 474 11.51 -27.02 -29.58
N ALA A 475 12.20 -26.48 -30.60
CA ALA A 475 13.24 -25.48 -30.40
C ALA A 475 12.69 -24.19 -29.76
N ALA A 476 11.52 -23.71 -30.21
CA ALA A 476 10.86 -22.55 -29.60
C ALA A 476 10.42 -22.80 -28.16
N LEU A 477 9.98 -24.03 -27.83
CA LEU A 477 9.64 -24.40 -26.45
C LEU A 477 10.89 -24.44 -25.55
N GLU A 478 12.00 -25.01 -26.01
CA GLU A 478 13.24 -25.01 -25.21
C GLU A 478 13.77 -23.58 -24.97
N GLU A 479 13.70 -22.70 -25.98
CA GLU A 479 13.99 -21.27 -25.80
C GLU A 479 13.08 -20.64 -24.73
N MET A 480 11.76 -20.88 -24.83
CA MET A 480 10.79 -20.37 -23.87
C MET A 480 11.07 -20.88 -22.45
N ARG A 481 11.40 -22.16 -22.28
CA ARG A 481 11.74 -22.76 -20.97
C ARG A 481 12.94 -22.07 -20.34
N GLY A 482 14.02 -21.88 -21.11
CA GLY A 482 15.22 -21.19 -20.62
C GLY A 482 14.93 -19.76 -20.14
N HIS A 483 14.10 -19.02 -20.87
CA HIS A 483 13.69 -17.67 -20.46
C HIS A 483 12.81 -17.67 -19.20
N ILE A 484 11.93 -18.66 -19.04
CA ILE A 484 11.12 -18.83 -17.82
C ILE A 484 12.02 -19.11 -16.61
N GLU A 485 13.01 -19.98 -16.74
CA GLU A 485 13.96 -20.29 -15.67
C GLU A 485 14.75 -19.04 -15.25
N GLN A 486 15.24 -18.27 -16.22
CA GLN A 486 15.94 -17.01 -15.95
C GLN A 486 15.05 -15.95 -15.31
N LEU A 487 13.77 -15.88 -15.70
CA LEU A 487 12.80 -14.98 -15.08
C LEU A 487 12.51 -15.43 -13.63
N SER A 488 12.27 -16.73 -13.42
CA SER A 488 12.04 -17.33 -12.11
C SER A 488 13.20 -17.09 -11.14
N GLN A 489 14.44 -17.19 -11.61
CA GLN A 489 15.63 -16.86 -10.82
C GLN A 489 15.69 -15.37 -10.44
N ALA A 490 15.14 -14.49 -11.27
CA ALA A 490 15.19 -13.04 -11.05
C ALA A 490 14.10 -12.52 -10.10
N ILE A 491 12.87 -13.05 -10.20
CA ILE A 491 11.70 -12.54 -9.44
C ILE A 491 11.05 -13.56 -8.50
N GLY A 492 11.59 -14.78 -8.44
CA GLY A 492 11.03 -15.87 -7.66
C GLY A 492 9.97 -16.67 -8.43
N GLY A 493 9.97 -17.98 -8.22
CA GLY A 493 9.07 -18.90 -8.91
C GLY A 493 7.59 -18.75 -8.57
N SER A 494 7.27 -18.14 -7.43
CA SER A 494 5.90 -17.84 -6.99
C SER A 494 5.33 -16.56 -7.61
N HIS A 495 6.12 -15.82 -8.39
CA HIS A 495 5.67 -14.58 -8.98
C HIS A 495 4.63 -14.84 -10.07
N MET A 496 3.57 -14.03 -10.10
CA MET A 496 2.44 -14.16 -11.02
C MET A 496 2.85 -14.23 -12.51
N LEU A 497 3.86 -13.47 -12.92
CA LEU A 497 4.38 -13.51 -14.28
C LEU A 497 5.06 -14.84 -14.64
N VAL A 498 5.77 -15.45 -13.69
CA VAL A 498 6.41 -16.76 -13.86
C VAL A 498 5.34 -17.84 -13.92
N HIS A 499 4.31 -17.76 -13.07
CA HIS A 499 3.16 -18.66 -13.14
C HIS A 499 2.44 -18.57 -14.48
N GLY A 500 2.14 -17.35 -14.96
CA GLY A 500 1.52 -17.13 -16.26
C GLY A 500 2.36 -17.72 -17.41
N ALA A 501 3.66 -17.44 -17.43
CA ALA A 501 4.57 -17.97 -18.44
C ALA A 501 4.67 -19.50 -18.41
N THR A 502 4.78 -20.09 -17.21
CA THR A 502 4.82 -21.54 -17.00
C THR A 502 3.53 -22.22 -17.47
N ARG A 503 2.37 -21.59 -17.25
CA ARG A 503 1.09 -22.09 -17.75
C ARG A 503 1.07 -22.12 -19.28
N TYR A 504 1.43 -21.02 -19.94
CA TYR A 504 1.47 -20.99 -21.41
C TYR A 504 2.47 -21.99 -21.98
N TYR A 505 3.62 -22.15 -21.34
CA TYR A 505 4.57 -23.20 -21.70
C TYR A 505 3.94 -24.60 -21.63
N GLY A 506 3.21 -24.89 -20.55
CA GLY A 506 2.48 -26.14 -20.40
C GLY A 506 1.38 -26.35 -21.45
N GLN A 507 0.65 -25.30 -21.81
CA GLN A 507 -0.37 -25.34 -22.87
C GLN A 507 0.27 -25.63 -24.24
N LEU A 508 1.35 -24.93 -24.60
CA LEU A 508 2.03 -25.11 -25.89
C LEU A 508 2.74 -26.46 -25.98
N SER A 509 3.32 -26.94 -24.87
CA SER A 509 3.97 -28.26 -24.82
C SER A 509 3.00 -29.42 -25.11
N LYS A 510 1.72 -29.26 -24.78
CA LYS A 510 0.68 -30.25 -25.10
C LYS A 510 0.32 -30.27 -26.59
N LEU A 511 0.59 -29.21 -27.35
CA LEU A 511 0.31 -29.14 -28.78
C LEU A 511 1.37 -29.84 -29.64
N VAL A 512 2.58 -30.05 -29.11
CA VAL A 512 3.69 -30.74 -29.80
C VAL A 512 3.63 -32.26 -29.64
N ARG A 513 3.04 -32.72 -28.53
CA ARG A 513 2.78 -34.14 -28.26
C ARG A 513 1.54 -34.59 -29.02
#